data_AF-A0AAW5D1A9-F1
#
_entry.id   AF-A0AAW5D1A9-F1
#
_cell.length_a   1.000
_cell.length_b   1.000
_cell.length_c   1.000
_cell.angle_alpha   90.00
_cell.angle_beta   90.00
_cell.angle_gamma   90.00
#
_symmetry.space_group_name_H-M   'P 1'
#
loop_
_entity.id
_entity.type
_entity.pdbx_description
1 polymer ?
#
loop_
_entity_poly.entity_id
_entity_poly.type
_entity_poly.pdbx_seq_one_letter_code
_entity_poly.pdbx_strand_id
1 'polypeptide(L)'
;MNKTEVSELVISYSDKYGSTNKPERRELQNKLRKAKSKALFDGLFSIFLMESCPESFARQNNAGLMLFKIKPKVKLEPLEMLRVCLPTWDVSVEELVFYFVEKCGKEKIGIVLEKLKSFPLSERESAALKSMHFWFEKACTSGLKKHALLV
;
A
#
# COMPACT_ATOMS: atom_id res chain seq x y z
N MET A 1 13.54 7.79 -13.51
CA MET A 1 12.52 7.11 -12.68
C MET A 1 11.16 7.13 -13.35
N ASN A 2 10.99 6.17 -14.25
CA ASN A 2 9.73 5.59 -14.69
C ASN A 2 9.20 4.62 -13.61
N LYS A 3 8.04 4.00 -13.85
CA LYS A 3 7.39 3.11 -12.88
C LYS A 3 8.21 1.85 -12.55
N THR A 4 8.92 1.29 -13.54
CA THR A 4 9.72 0.06 -13.41
C THR A 4 10.92 0.31 -12.51
N GLU A 5 11.64 1.42 -12.74
CA GLU A 5 12.77 1.82 -11.90
C GLU A 5 12.32 2.05 -10.45
N VAL A 6 11.11 2.57 -10.23
CA VAL A 6 10.54 2.76 -8.89
C VAL A 6 10.27 1.43 -8.20
N SER A 7 9.61 0.48 -8.88
CA SER A 7 9.31 -0.83 -8.30
C SER A 7 10.58 -1.62 -8.00
N GLU A 8 11.54 -1.63 -8.92
CA GLU A 8 12.81 -2.34 -8.77
C GLU A 8 13.63 -1.83 -7.57
N LEU A 9 13.67 -0.50 -7.36
CA LEU A 9 14.37 0.08 -6.21
C LEU A 9 13.76 -0.38 -4.87
N VAL A 10 12.43 -0.46 -4.78
CA VAL A 10 11.76 -0.89 -3.54
C VAL A 10 11.88 -2.40 -3.34
N ILE A 11 11.78 -3.19 -4.41
CA ILE A 11 11.96 -4.65 -4.36
C ILE A 11 13.39 -4.97 -3.91
N SER A 12 14.40 -4.40 -4.58
CA SER A 12 15.81 -4.61 -4.24
C SER A 12 16.13 -4.21 -2.79
N TYR A 13 15.58 -3.09 -2.32
CA TYR A 13 15.69 -2.70 -0.93
C TYR A 13 15.05 -3.74 0.01
N SER A 14 13.83 -4.16 -0.29
CA SER A 14 13.06 -5.07 0.56
C SER A 14 13.69 -6.46 0.62
N ASP A 15 14.21 -6.97 -0.49
CA ASP A 15 14.87 -8.27 -0.56
C ASP A 15 16.17 -8.28 0.25
N LYS A 16 16.89 -7.15 0.27
CA LYS A 16 18.15 -7.02 1.01
C LYS A 16 17.95 -6.76 2.50
N TYR A 17 16.92 -6.01 2.88
CA TYR A 17 16.79 -5.44 4.22
C TYR A 17 15.51 -5.85 4.98
N GLY A 18 14.59 -6.54 4.32
CA GLY A 18 13.27 -6.88 4.86
C GLY A 18 12.39 -5.63 5.08
N SER A 19 11.41 -5.73 5.98
CA SER A 19 10.50 -4.64 6.39
C SER A 19 11.09 -3.72 7.48
N THR A 20 12.33 -3.96 7.91
CA THR A 20 12.92 -3.32 9.10
C THR A 20 13.21 -1.83 8.93
N ASN A 21 13.18 -1.09 10.04
CA ASN A 21 13.50 0.35 10.06
C ASN A 21 15.00 0.61 10.07
N LYS A 22 15.60 0.58 8.87
CA LYS A 22 17.03 0.86 8.70
C LYS A 22 17.30 2.28 8.21
N PRO A 23 18.48 2.87 8.52
CA PRO A 23 18.89 4.17 7.98
C PRO A 23 18.77 4.27 6.45
N GLU A 24 19.05 3.19 5.73
CA GLU A 24 18.97 3.08 4.27
C GLU A 24 17.56 3.32 3.72
N ARG A 25 16.51 3.18 4.56
CA ARG A 25 15.13 3.54 4.19
C ARG A 25 15.00 5.01 3.85
N ARG A 26 15.74 5.88 4.56
CA ARG A 26 15.75 7.33 4.28
C ARG A 26 16.38 7.62 2.93
N GLU A 27 17.43 6.89 2.57
CA GLU A 27 18.06 7.01 1.25
C GLU A 27 17.13 6.55 0.13
N LEU A 28 16.46 5.41 0.31
CA LEU A 28 15.41 4.96 -0.61
C LEU A 28 14.34 6.03 -0.80
N GLN A 29 13.81 6.57 0.30
CA GLN A 29 12.79 7.62 0.25
C GLN A 29 13.28 8.86 -0.51
N ASN A 30 14.52 9.30 -0.25
CA ASN A 30 15.12 10.45 -0.92
C ASN A 30 15.32 10.22 -2.42
N LYS A 31 15.70 9.00 -2.82
CA LYS A 31 15.76 8.62 -4.24
C LYS A 31 14.36 8.69 -4.85
N LEU A 32 13.38 8.00 -4.27
CA LEU A 32 12.01 7.93 -4.78
C LEU A 32 11.33 9.29 -4.92
N ARG A 33 11.61 10.25 -4.02
CA ARG A 33 11.08 11.64 -4.10
C ARG A 33 11.45 12.38 -5.39
N LYS A 34 12.47 11.93 -6.13
CA LYS A 34 12.86 12.52 -7.42
C LYS A 34 12.00 12.02 -8.59
N ALA A 35 11.20 10.98 -8.40
CA ALA A 35 10.31 10.45 -9.42
C ALA A 35 9.07 11.35 -9.62
N LYS A 36 8.53 11.39 -10.84
CA LYS A 36 7.25 12.08 -11.12
C LYS A 36 6.12 11.37 -10.35
N SER A 37 5.15 12.13 -9.83
CA SER A 37 4.10 11.59 -8.93
C SER A 37 3.35 10.39 -9.51
N LYS A 38 2.99 10.42 -10.80
CA LYS A 38 2.32 9.29 -11.46
C LYS A 38 3.20 8.05 -11.54
N ALA A 39 4.44 8.19 -12.00
CA ALA A 39 5.39 7.08 -12.09
C ALA A 39 5.71 6.49 -10.69
N LEU A 40 5.84 7.36 -9.68
CA LEU A 40 6.05 6.94 -8.30
C LEU A 40 4.87 6.13 -7.77
N PHE A 41 3.65 6.64 -7.94
CA PHE A 41 2.46 5.91 -7.53
C PHE A 41 2.33 4.57 -8.26
N ASP A 42 2.42 4.58 -9.59
CA ASP A 42 2.26 3.37 -10.40
C ASP A 42 3.30 2.30 -10.04
N GLY A 43 4.56 2.70 -9.85
CA GLY A 43 5.63 1.77 -9.47
C GLY A 43 5.41 1.17 -8.08
N LEU A 44 5.08 2.00 -7.08
CA LEU A 44 4.80 1.51 -5.74
C LEU A 44 3.55 0.64 -5.69
N PHE A 45 2.48 1.05 -6.38
CA PHE A 45 1.22 0.31 -6.39
C PHE A 45 1.33 -1.03 -7.13
N SER A 46 2.17 -1.10 -8.17
CA SER A 46 2.37 -2.35 -8.93
C SER A 46 2.89 -3.51 -8.08
N ILE A 47 3.61 -3.24 -6.98
CA ILE A 47 4.12 -4.26 -6.05
C ILE A 47 2.97 -5.02 -5.36
N PHE A 48 1.83 -4.37 -5.16
CA PHE A 48 0.63 -5.00 -4.60
C PHE A 48 -0.12 -5.88 -5.61
N LEU A 49 0.24 -5.81 -6.89
CA LEU A 49 -0.37 -6.58 -7.98
C LEU A 49 0.50 -7.75 -8.44
N MET A 50 1.69 -7.90 -7.85
CA MET A 50 2.60 -9.00 -8.16
C MET A 50 2.09 -10.30 -7.56
N GLU A 51 2.38 -11.41 -8.23
CA GLU A 51 2.13 -12.75 -7.69
C GLU A 51 2.76 -12.90 -6.29
N SER A 52 2.02 -13.54 -5.39
CA SER A 52 2.46 -13.72 -4.02
C SER A 52 3.69 -14.63 -3.94
N CYS A 53 4.67 -14.24 -3.13
CA CYS A 53 5.93 -14.94 -2.88
C CYS A 53 6.31 -14.78 -1.40
N PRO A 54 7.29 -15.54 -0.88
CA PRO A 54 7.72 -15.42 0.52
C PRO A 54 8.15 -13.99 0.92
N GLU A 55 8.68 -13.21 -0.02
CA GLU A 55 9.13 -11.83 0.19
C GLU A 55 8.00 -10.79 0.07
N SER A 56 6.78 -11.20 -0.32
CA SER A 56 5.66 -10.29 -0.60
C SER A 56 5.37 -9.34 0.57
N PHE A 57 5.37 -9.84 1.80
CA PHE A 57 5.16 -9.01 2.99
C PHE A 57 6.15 -7.84 3.04
N ALA A 58 7.45 -8.11 2.97
CA ALA A 58 8.48 -7.07 3.08
C ALA A 58 8.40 -6.06 1.93
N ARG A 59 8.18 -6.55 0.69
CA ARG A 59 8.05 -5.71 -0.51
C ARG A 59 6.83 -4.79 -0.42
N GLN A 60 5.66 -5.34 -0.10
CA GLN A 60 4.42 -4.59 0.01
C GLN A 60 4.41 -3.64 1.22
N ASN A 61 4.97 -4.06 2.35
CA ASN A 61 5.12 -3.21 3.54
C ASN A 61 5.95 -1.94 3.21
N ASN A 62 7.15 -2.11 2.64
CA ASN A 62 7.97 -0.96 2.25
C ASN A 62 7.30 -0.11 1.16
N ALA A 63 6.62 -0.72 0.18
CA ALA A 63 5.88 0.01 -0.85
C ALA A 63 4.77 0.88 -0.23
N GLY A 64 3.98 0.30 0.69
CA GLY A 64 2.93 1.00 1.43
C GLY A 64 3.47 2.12 2.30
N LEU A 65 4.58 1.89 3.02
CA LEU A 65 5.27 2.93 3.77
C LEU A 65 5.73 4.08 2.88
N MET A 66 6.27 3.80 1.69
CA MET A 66 6.68 4.85 0.74
C MET A 66 5.49 5.63 0.19
N LEU A 67 4.37 4.97 -0.11
CA LEU A 67 3.11 5.64 -0.49
C LEU A 67 2.65 6.58 0.63
N PHE A 68 2.62 6.09 1.87
CA PHE A 68 2.16 6.84 3.04
C PHE A 68 3.08 8.01 3.42
N LYS A 69 4.41 7.84 3.32
CA LYS A 69 5.40 8.88 3.67
C LYS A 69 5.62 9.91 2.57
N ILE A 70 5.62 9.50 1.29
CA ILE A 70 5.89 10.41 0.16
C ILE A 70 4.60 11.06 -0.36
N LYS A 71 3.46 10.36 -0.25
CA LYS A 71 2.14 10.88 -0.60
C LYS A 71 2.06 11.44 -2.03
N PRO A 72 2.37 10.64 -3.08
CA PRO A 72 2.35 11.12 -4.48
C PRO A 72 1.08 11.91 -4.81
N LYS A 73 1.20 12.99 -5.58
CA LYS A 73 0.06 13.84 -5.99
C LYS A 73 -0.58 13.25 -7.24
N VAL A 74 -1.47 12.29 -7.04
CA VAL A 74 -2.24 11.61 -8.10
C VAL A 74 -3.72 11.56 -7.73
N LYS A 75 -4.60 11.56 -8.74
CA LYS A 75 -6.01 11.23 -8.55
C LYS A 75 -6.12 9.71 -8.39
N LEU A 76 -6.77 9.27 -7.31
CA LEU A 76 -6.99 7.86 -7.02
C LEU A 76 -8.41 7.44 -7.38
N GLU A 77 -8.55 6.22 -7.88
CA GLU A 77 -9.83 5.54 -8.12
C GLU A 77 -9.91 4.33 -7.17
N PRO A 78 -10.21 4.55 -5.87
CA PRO A 78 -10.00 3.54 -4.83
C PRO A 78 -10.82 2.27 -5.00
N LEU A 79 -12.00 2.33 -5.62
CA LEU A 79 -12.81 1.13 -5.87
C LEU A 79 -12.08 0.16 -6.80
N GLU A 80 -11.61 0.65 -7.94
CA GLU A 80 -10.87 -0.15 -8.91
C GLU A 80 -9.56 -0.64 -8.30
N MET A 81 -8.79 0.27 -7.71
CA MET A 81 -7.48 -0.04 -7.13
C MET A 81 -7.57 -1.09 -6.03
N LEU A 82 -8.47 -0.93 -5.06
CA LEU A 82 -8.62 -1.92 -4.00
C LEU A 82 -9.16 -3.25 -4.54
N ARG A 83 -10.09 -3.25 -5.51
CA ARG A 83 -10.58 -4.48 -6.13
C ARG A 83 -9.46 -5.28 -6.79
N VAL A 84 -8.60 -4.62 -7.58
CA VAL A 84 -7.56 -5.31 -8.37
C VAL A 84 -6.41 -5.84 -7.52
N CYS A 85 -6.17 -5.29 -6.32
CA CYS A 85 -5.12 -5.80 -5.44
C CYS A 85 -5.60 -6.88 -4.46
N LEU A 86 -6.91 -7.11 -4.29
CA LEU A 86 -7.42 -8.16 -3.37
C LEU A 86 -6.79 -9.55 -3.57
N PRO A 87 -6.53 -10.04 -4.80
CA PRO A 87 -5.96 -11.37 -4.99
C PRO A 87 -4.54 -11.53 -4.42
N THR A 88 -3.75 -10.46 -4.48
CA THR A 88 -2.28 -10.48 -4.29
C THR A 88 -1.80 -9.69 -3.07
N TRP A 89 -2.64 -8.84 -2.50
CA TRP A 89 -2.30 -8.06 -1.30
C TRP A 89 -2.08 -8.98 -0.09
N ASP A 90 -0.94 -8.80 0.56
CA ASP A 90 -0.60 -9.46 1.81
C ASP A 90 -1.44 -8.85 2.94
N VAL A 91 -2.25 -9.69 3.58
CA VAL A 91 -3.25 -9.24 4.56
C VAL A 91 -2.65 -8.64 5.82
N SER A 92 -1.34 -8.82 6.05
CA SER A 92 -0.60 -8.23 7.17
C SER A 92 -0.12 -6.81 6.88
N VAL A 93 -0.23 -6.33 5.63
CA VAL A 93 0.26 -5.02 5.19
C VAL A 93 -0.81 -3.95 5.35
N GLU A 94 -0.86 -3.34 6.53
CA GLU A 94 -1.82 -2.30 6.87
C GLU A 94 -1.59 -0.98 6.11
N GLU A 95 -0.36 -0.69 5.67
CA GLU A 95 0.02 0.62 5.14
C GLU A 95 -0.73 1.01 3.88
N LEU A 96 -1.12 0.04 3.05
CA LEU A 96 -1.92 0.32 1.86
C LEU A 96 -3.30 0.88 2.25
N VAL A 97 -3.96 0.25 3.22
CA VAL A 97 -5.27 0.69 3.72
C VAL A 97 -5.13 2.08 4.36
N PHE A 98 -4.09 2.29 5.17
CA PHE A 98 -3.84 3.58 5.82
C PHE A 98 -3.56 4.69 4.81
N TYR A 99 -2.83 4.40 3.75
CA TYR A 99 -2.60 5.34 2.65
C TYR A 99 -3.91 5.75 1.97
N PHE A 100 -4.79 4.80 1.65
CA PHE A 100 -6.08 5.11 1.03
C PHE A 100 -6.97 5.92 1.96
N VAL A 101 -7.05 5.58 3.25
CA VAL A 101 -7.83 6.35 4.23
C VAL A 101 -7.31 7.77 4.35
N GLU A 102 -6.00 7.95 4.49
CA GLU A 102 -5.37 9.27 4.59
C GLU A 102 -5.56 10.11 3.32
N LYS A 103 -5.50 9.49 2.14
CA LYS A 103 -5.59 10.20 0.84
C LYS A 103 -7.00 10.47 0.36
N CYS A 104 -7.93 9.56 0.64
CA CYS A 104 -9.30 9.62 0.12
C CYS A 104 -10.34 9.98 1.18
N GLY A 105 -9.99 9.90 2.46
CA GLY A 105 -10.91 10.11 3.58
C GLY A 105 -11.62 8.83 4.01
N LYS A 106 -11.91 8.74 5.31
CA LYS A 106 -12.54 7.58 5.96
C LYS A 106 -13.89 7.23 5.33
N GLU A 107 -14.76 8.22 5.13
CA GLU A 107 -16.09 8.05 4.55
C GLU A 107 -16.03 7.41 3.17
N LYS A 108 -15.20 7.95 2.27
CA LYS A 108 -15.05 7.43 0.91
C LYS A 108 -14.53 5.99 0.90
N ILE A 109 -13.54 5.68 1.74
CA ILE A 109 -12.99 4.32 1.81
C ILE A 109 -13.99 3.35 2.43
N GLY A 110 -14.74 3.74 3.47
CA GLY A 110 -15.81 2.93 4.04
C GLY A 110 -16.85 2.53 2.98
N ILE A 111 -17.33 3.49 2.19
CA ILE A 111 -18.27 3.24 1.07
C ILE A 111 -17.66 2.27 0.04
N VAL A 112 -16.39 2.45 -0.30
CA VAL A 112 -15.70 1.57 -1.25
C VAL A 112 -15.62 0.14 -0.73
N LEU A 113 -15.24 -0.06 0.54
CA LEU A 113 -15.12 -1.40 1.12
C LEU A 113 -16.47 -2.11 1.20
N GLU A 114 -17.54 -1.41 1.58
CA GLU A 114 -18.90 -1.96 1.52
C GLU A 114 -19.32 -2.33 0.10
N LYS A 115 -19.01 -1.47 -0.89
CA LYS A 115 -19.29 -1.77 -2.30
C LYS A 115 -18.50 -2.98 -2.80
N LEU A 116 -17.29 -3.23 -2.31
CA LEU A 116 -16.51 -4.41 -2.72
C LEU A 116 -17.18 -5.74 -2.33
N LYS A 117 -18.01 -5.77 -1.28
CA LYS A 117 -18.74 -6.97 -0.84
C LYS A 117 -19.79 -7.46 -1.84
N SER A 118 -20.26 -6.60 -2.75
CA SER A 118 -21.28 -6.98 -3.75
C SER A 118 -20.70 -7.59 -5.02
N PHE A 119 -19.38 -7.58 -5.20
CA PHE A 119 -18.74 -8.24 -6.34
C PHE A 119 -18.62 -9.74 -6.09
N PRO A 120 -18.58 -10.55 -7.16
CA PRO A 120 -18.15 -11.94 -7.03
C PRO A 120 -16.67 -11.94 -6.60
N LEU A 121 -16.40 -12.55 -5.45
CA LEU A 121 -15.07 -12.70 -4.86
C LEU A 121 -14.77 -14.19 -4.68
N SER A 122 -13.54 -14.59 -4.96
CA SER A 122 -13.00 -15.85 -4.48
C SER A 122 -12.92 -15.88 -2.95
N GLU A 123 -12.71 -17.08 -2.38
CA GLU A 123 -12.50 -17.23 -0.94
C GLU A 123 -11.31 -16.39 -0.44
N ARG A 124 -10.20 -16.40 -1.21
CA ARG A 124 -8.99 -15.63 -0.90
C ARG A 124 -9.25 -14.12 -0.91
N GLU A 125 -9.98 -13.61 -1.90
CA GLU A 125 -10.32 -12.19 -1.99
C GLU A 125 -11.32 -11.78 -0.90
N SER A 126 -12.25 -12.65 -0.54
CA SER A 126 -13.19 -12.43 0.58
C SER A 126 -12.44 -12.31 1.91
N ALA A 127 -11.46 -13.20 2.14
CA ALA A 127 -10.58 -13.13 3.30
C ALA A 127 -9.73 -11.85 3.28
N ALA A 128 -9.19 -11.46 2.12
CA ALA A 128 -8.46 -10.19 1.96
C ALA A 128 -9.34 -8.99 2.32
N LEU A 129 -10.57 -8.93 1.79
CA LEU A 129 -11.48 -7.82 2.04
C LEU A 129 -11.86 -7.73 3.52
N LYS A 130 -12.07 -8.87 4.19
CA LYS A 130 -12.29 -8.92 5.64
C LYS A 130 -11.11 -8.31 6.42
N SER A 131 -9.87 -8.63 6.03
CA SER A 131 -8.68 -8.03 6.64
C SER A 131 -8.54 -6.53 6.32
N MET A 132 -8.89 -6.08 5.12
CA MET A 132 -8.93 -4.64 4.79
C MET A 132 -9.92 -3.89 5.69
N HIS A 133 -11.09 -4.46 5.96
CA HIS A 133 -12.04 -3.88 6.93
C HIS A 133 -11.44 -3.77 8.32
N PHE A 134 -10.76 -4.83 8.81
CA PHE A 134 -10.09 -4.78 10.11
C PHE A 134 -9.09 -3.62 10.19
N TRP A 135 -8.21 -3.47 9.19
CA TRP A 135 -7.26 -2.36 9.17
C TRP A 135 -7.93 -1.00 8.98
N PHE A 136 -9.02 -0.91 8.22
CA PHE A 136 -9.81 0.31 8.09
C PHE A 136 -10.36 0.78 9.45
N GLU A 137 -10.90 -0.13 10.26
CA GLU A 137 -11.37 0.20 11.61
C GLU A 137 -10.21 0.68 12.50
N LYS A 138 -9.03 0.04 12.40
CA LYS A 138 -7.82 0.50 13.09
C LYS A 138 -7.37 1.89 12.64
N ALA A 139 -7.43 2.19 11.35
CA ALA A 139 -7.12 3.52 10.80
C ALA A 139 -8.13 4.59 11.26
N CYS A 140 -9.37 4.18 11.50
CA CYS A 140 -10.44 5.08 11.95
C CYS A 140 -10.31 5.45 13.43
N THR A 141 -9.92 4.49 14.26
CA THR A 141 -9.84 4.60 15.73
C THR A 141 -8.48 5.06 16.24
N SER A 142 -7.40 4.65 15.59
CA SER A 142 -6.04 5.09 15.89
C SER A 142 -5.80 6.39 15.13
N GLY A 143 -5.46 7.49 15.79
CA GLY A 143 -5.04 8.68 15.07
C GLY A 143 -3.85 8.36 14.16
N LEU A 144 -4.05 8.36 12.83
CA LEU A 144 -3.06 7.97 11.80
C LEU A 144 -1.68 8.63 11.98
N LYS A 145 -1.64 9.79 12.65
CA LYS A 145 -0.41 10.50 13.03
C LYS A 145 0.53 9.72 13.96
N LYS A 146 0.03 8.83 14.82
CA LYS A 146 0.86 8.02 15.73
C LYS A 146 1.59 6.89 15.00
N HIS A 147 0.98 6.31 13.98
CA HIS A 147 1.56 5.21 13.21
C HIS A 147 2.77 5.66 12.37
N ALA A 148 2.70 6.87 11.80
CA ALA A 148 3.79 7.47 11.03
C ALA A 148 5.10 7.67 11.83
N LEU A 149 4.99 7.77 13.16
CA LEU A 149 6.10 8.03 14.08
C LEU A 149 6.72 6.75 14.65
N LEU A 150 6.01 5.62 14.58
CA LEU A 150 6.42 4.34 15.18
C LEU A 150 7.04 3.37 14.17
N VAL A 151 7.01 3.68 12.86
CA VAL A 151 7.51 2.81 11.75
C VAL A 151 8.57 3.48 10.87
#